data_AF-A0A3C1GTT5-F1
#
_entry.id   AF-A0A3C1GTT5-F1
#
_cell.length_a   1.000
_cell.length_b   1.000
_cell.length_c   1.000
_cell.angle_alpha   90.00
_cell.angle_beta   90.00
_cell.angle_gamma   90.00
#
_symmetry.space_group_name_H-M   'P 1'
#
loop_
_entity.id
_entity.type
_entity.pdbx_description
1 polymer ?
#
loop_
_entity_poly.entity_id
_entity_poly.type
_entity_poly.pdbx_seq_one_letter_code
_entity_poly.pdbx_strand_id
1 'polypeptide(L)'
;IKSEQLDLGMGEASKLLGKMVERKKMTPAKMGETLSRIRPTLNYGDFSETDIVIEAVVENPKVKHAVLKEVEGLVKEDAILASNTSTISITHLAEVLERPE
;
A
#
# COMPACT_ATOMS: atom_id res chain seq x y z
N ILE A 1 8.01 6.73 -8.59
CA ILE A 1 7.45 7.60 -7.51
C ILE A 1 8.61 8.41 -6.94
N LYS A 2 8.39 9.65 -6.50
CA LYS A 2 9.40 10.51 -5.84
C LYS A 2 9.01 10.74 -4.37
N SER A 3 9.93 11.29 -3.58
CA SER A 3 9.70 11.60 -2.16
C SER A 3 8.46 12.47 -1.94
N GLU A 4 8.21 13.43 -2.83
CA GLU A 4 7.05 14.33 -2.78
C GLU A 4 5.71 13.59 -2.70
N GLN A 5 5.54 12.46 -3.39
CA GLN A 5 4.29 11.69 -3.30
C GLN A 5 4.14 10.96 -1.96
N LEU A 6 5.24 10.56 -1.33
CA LEU A 6 5.21 9.99 0.02
C LEU A 6 4.78 11.05 1.03
N ASP A 7 5.31 12.28 0.90
CA ASP A 7 4.94 13.40 1.76
C ASP A 7 3.46 13.77 1.63
N LEU A 8 2.90 13.72 0.41
CA LEU A 8 1.47 13.92 0.18
C LEU A 8 0.62 12.87 0.90
N GLY A 9 1.01 11.59 0.83
CA GLY A 9 0.32 10.50 1.53
C GLY A 9 0.37 10.66 3.05
N MET A 10 1.55 10.95 3.60
CA MET A 10 1.74 11.21 5.04
C MET A 10 0.98 12.45 5.50
N GLY A 11 0.93 13.49 4.67
CA GLY A 11 0.18 14.72 4.93
C GLY A 11 -1.32 14.47 5.04
N GLU A 12 -1.90 13.68 4.14
CA GLU A 12 -3.33 13.34 4.21
C GLU A 12 -3.64 12.45 5.41
N ALA A 13 -2.79 11.46 5.71
CA ALA A 13 -2.94 10.64 6.92
C ALA A 13 -2.94 11.50 8.20
N SER A 14 -1.98 12.43 8.33
CA SER A 14 -1.90 13.35 9.46
C SER A 14 -3.14 14.24 9.57
N LYS A 15 -3.60 14.80 8.44
CA LYS A 15 -4.81 15.64 8.38
C LYS A 15 -6.07 14.88 8.79
N LEU A 16 -6.26 13.64 8.33
CA LEU A 16 -7.44 12.83 8.67
C LEU A 16 -7.45 12.45 10.15
N LEU A 17 -6.31 12.01 10.69
CA LEU A 17 -6.18 11.69 12.11
C LEU A 17 -6.34 12.94 12.99
N GLY A 18 -5.80 14.09 12.58
CA GLY A 18 -5.96 15.37 13.26
C GLY A 18 -7.42 15.79 13.39
N LYS A 19 -8.22 15.64 12.31
CA LYS A 19 -9.67 15.87 12.35
C LYS A 19 -10.40 14.95 13.33
N MET A 20 -9.92 13.72 13.53
CA MET A 20 -10.49 12.82 14.55
C MET A 20 -10.18 13.28 15.97
N VAL A 21 -8.98 13.83 16.19
CA VAL A 21 -8.59 14.44 17.47
C VAL A 21 -9.43 15.69 17.76
N GLU A 22 -9.59 16.60 16.79
CA GLU A 22 -10.44 17.79 16.91
C GLU A 22 -11.89 17.43 17.27
N ARG A 23 -12.40 16.35 16.66
CA ARG A 23 -13.75 15.83 16.92
C ARG A 23 -13.84 14.97 18.18
N LYS A 24 -12.78 14.90 19.00
CA LYS A 24 -12.68 14.09 20.24
C LYS A 24 -12.96 12.59 20.03
N LYS A 25 -12.77 12.08 18.82
CA LYS A 25 -12.90 10.65 18.48
C LYS A 25 -11.58 9.88 18.65
N MET A 26 -10.47 10.58 18.86
CA MET A 26 -9.13 10.03 19.03
C MET A 26 -8.32 10.92 19.98
N THR A 27 -7.39 10.36 20.73
CA THR A 27 -6.46 11.14 21.57
C THR A 27 -5.22 11.54 20.75
N PRO A 28 -4.52 12.65 21.10
CA PRO A 28 -3.27 13.02 20.44
C PRO A 28 -2.20 11.93 20.51
N ALA A 29 -2.12 11.21 21.65
CA ALA A 29 -1.21 10.09 21.81
C ALA A 29 -1.51 8.95 20.82
N LYS A 30 -2.80 8.61 20.63
CA LYS A 30 -3.20 7.56 19.68
C LYS A 30 -2.95 7.97 18.23
N MET A 31 -3.12 9.25 17.90
CA MET A 31 -2.73 9.79 16.60
C MET A 31 -1.23 9.61 16.34
N GLY A 32 -0.38 10.02 17.29
CA GLY A 32 1.07 9.84 17.18
C GLY A 32 1.48 8.38 17.02
N GLU A 33 0.90 7.48 17.83
CA GLU A 33 1.14 6.04 17.71
C GLU A 33 0.73 5.51 16.33
N THR A 34 -0.43 5.92 15.82
CA THR A 34 -0.93 5.45 14.51
C THR A 34 -0.04 5.93 13.37
N LEU A 35 0.38 7.20 13.37
CA LEU A 35 1.30 7.74 12.36
C LEU A 35 2.67 7.04 12.39
N SER A 36 3.18 6.69 13.58
CA SER A 36 4.47 6.01 13.72
C SER A 36 4.51 4.60 13.11
N ARG A 37 3.33 4.00 12.85
CA ARG A 37 3.22 2.70 12.17
C ARG A 37 3.33 2.82 10.65
N ILE A 38 3.16 4.02 10.08
CA ILE A 38 3.27 4.25 8.64
C ILE A 38 4.74 4.54 8.32
N ARG A 39 5.35 3.65 7.52
CA ARG A 39 6.75 3.77 7.08
C ARG A 39 6.79 4.09 5.59
N PRO A 40 6.89 5.37 5.20
CA PRO A 40 7.01 5.73 3.79
C PRO A 40 8.36 5.26 3.24
N THR A 41 8.36 4.62 2.08
CA THR A 41 9.58 4.12 1.43
C THR A 41 9.47 4.22 -0.09
N LEU A 42 10.62 4.40 -0.74
CA LEU A 42 10.79 4.25 -2.20
C LEU A 42 11.53 2.95 -2.56
N ASN A 43 11.92 2.17 -1.55
CA ASN A 43 12.69 0.95 -1.69
C ASN A 43 11.82 -0.26 -1.33
N TYR A 44 11.92 -1.32 -2.12
CA TYR A 44 11.23 -2.58 -1.85
C TYR A 44 11.98 -3.49 -0.87
N GLY A 45 13.16 -3.10 -0.37
CA GLY A 45 14.00 -3.94 0.48
C GLY A 45 13.37 -4.38 1.81
N ASP A 46 12.32 -3.69 2.26
CA ASP A 46 11.63 -3.99 3.51
C ASP A 46 10.42 -4.95 3.33
N PHE A 47 10.20 -5.49 2.11
CA PHE A 47 8.99 -6.24 1.79
C PHE A 47 9.06 -7.74 2.13
N SER A 48 10.26 -8.27 2.41
CA SER A 48 10.46 -9.70 2.67
C SER A 48 9.70 -10.22 3.89
N GLU A 49 9.35 -9.34 4.82
CA GLU A 49 8.58 -9.67 6.03
C GLU A 49 7.08 -9.35 5.91
N THR A 50 6.61 -8.94 4.73
CA THR A 50 5.22 -8.49 4.54
C THR A 50 4.28 -9.67 4.34
N ASP A 51 3.22 -9.72 5.14
CA ASP A 51 2.19 -10.77 5.06
C ASP A 51 1.08 -10.44 4.04
N ILE A 52 0.78 -9.14 3.83
CA ILE A 52 -0.26 -8.69 2.90
C ILE A 52 0.22 -7.42 2.16
N VAL A 53 0.16 -7.43 0.83
CA VAL A 53 0.37 -6.25 -0.01
C VAL A 53 -0.94 -5.81 -0.64
N ILE A 54 -1.19 -4.49 -0.60
CA ILE A 54 -2.32 -3.86 -1.29
C ILE A 54 -1.77 -2.92 -2.37
N GLU A 55 -1.99 -3.27 -3.63
CA GLU A 55 -1.63 -2.48 -4.79
C GLU A 55 -2.68 -1.39 -5.05
N ALA A 56 -2.23 -0.13 -5.07
CA ALA A 56 -3.08 1.05 -5.32
C ALA A 56 -2.40 2.06 -6.26
N VAL A 57 -1.74 1.56 -7.30
CA VAL A 57 -1.17 2.36 -8.40
C VAL A 57 -2.23 2.74 -9.44
N VAL A 58 -1.79 3.51 -10.43
CA VAL A 58 -2.65 4.01 -11.53
C VAL A 58 -3.44 2.88 -12.19
N GLU A 59 -4.68 3.19 -12.61
CA GLU A 59 -5.62 2.24 -13.19
C GLU A 59 -5.25 1.89 -14.65
N ASN A 60 -4.11 1.24 -14.81
CA ASN A 60 -3.56 0.79 -16.09
C ASN A 60 -3.11 -0.68 -15.96
N PRO A 61 -3.67 -1.61 -16.76
CA PRO A 61 -3.36 -3.04 -16.65
C PRO A 61 -1.86 -3.35 -16.75
N LYS A 62 -1.14 -2.71 -17.69
CA LYS A 62 0.30 -2.95 -17.88
C LYS A 62 1.11 -2.51 -16.66
N VAL A 63 0.75 -1.38 -16.06
CA VAL A 63 1.45 -0.86 -14.88
C VAL A 63 1.18 -1.76 -13.68
N LYS A 64 -0.07 -2.16 -13.47
CA LYS A 64 -0.44 -3.07 -12.36
C LYS A 64 0.21 -4.44 -12.52
N HIS A 65 0.19 -5.02 -13.71
CA HIS A 65 0.90 -6.27 -14.00
C HIS A 65 2.40 -6.18 -13.65
N ALA A 66 3.07 -5.11 -14.07
CA ALA A 66 4.48 -4.92 -13.79
C ALA A 66 4.76 -4.81 -12.28
N VAL A 67 3.95 -4.03 -11.56
CA VAL A 67 4.10 -3.83 -10.11
C VAL A 67 3.79 -5.12 -9.33
N LEU A 68 2.69 -5.81 -9.66
CA LEU A 68 2.30 -7.04 -8.98
C LEU A 68 3.37 -8.13 -9.17
N LYS A 69 3.87 -8.30 -10.39
CA LYS A 69 4.95 -9.25 -10.69
C LYS A 69 6.27 -8.89 -10.01
N GLU A 70 6.63 -7.61 -9.97
CA GLU A 70 7.84 -7.14 -9.27
C GLU A 70 7.75 -7.44 -7.77
N VAL A 71 6.61 -7.15 -7.15
CA VAL A 71 6.40 -7.35 -5.71
C VAL A 71 6.35 -8.82 -5.34
N GLU A 72 5.74 -9.70 -6.15
CA GLU A 72 5.63 -11.14 -5.88
C GLU A 72 6.98 -11.80 -5.58
N GLY A 73 8.04 -11.38 -6.29
CA GLY A 73 9.41 -11.88 -6.10
C GLY A 73 10.14 -11.30 -4.90
N LEU A 74 9.55 -10.35 -4.17
CA LEU A 74 10.17 -9.63 -3.04
C LEU A 74 9.49 -9.89 -1.69
N VAL A 75 8.31 -10.49 -1.70
CA VAL A 75 7.52 -10.82 -0.51
C VAL A 75 7.67 -12.30 -0.12
N LYS A 76 7.13 -12.67 1.05
CA LYS A 76 7.05 -14.07 1.47
C LYS A 76 6.25 -14.90 0.47
N GLU A 77 6.52 -16.20 0.45
CA GLU A 77 5.82 -17.14 -0.43
C GLU A 77 4.32 -17.22 -0.12
N ASP A 78 3.94 -17.05 1.15
CA ASP A 78 2.57 -17.06 1.65
C ASP A 78 1.95 -15.66 1.77
N ALA A 79 2.62 -14.62 1.25
CA ALA A 79 2.09 -13.25 1.29
C ALA A 79 0.90 -13.08 0.35
N ILE A 80 -0.17 -12.45 0.85
CA ILE A 80 -1.36 -12.17 0.04
C ILE A 80 -1.12 -10.92 -0.80
N LEU A 81 -1.28 -11.03 -2.13
CA LEU A 81 -1.28 -9.90 -3.05
C LEU A 81 -2.71 -9.50 -3.40
N ALA A 82 -3.09 -8.26 -3.06
CA ALA A 82 -4.40 -7.72 -3.36
C ALA A 82 -4.30 -6.45 -4.22
N SER A 83 -5.23 -6.26 -5.16
CA SER A 83 -5.34 -5.02 -5.94
C SER A 83 -6.58 -4.24 -5.51
N ASN A 84 -6.43 -2.92 -5.33
CA ASN A 84 -7.53 -1.98 -5.12
C ASN A 84 -8.18 -1.52 -6.44
N THR A 85 -7.98 -2.24 -7.55
CA THR A 85 -8.61 -1.91 -8.84
C THR A 85 -10.14 -1.88 -8.71
N SER A 86 -10.77 -0.96 -9.44
CA SER A 86 -12.23 -0.83 -9.51
C SER A 86 -12.81 -1.33 -10.84
N THR A 87 -11.98 -1.44 -11.87
CA THR A 87 -12.45 -1.67 -13.25
C THR A 87 -11.74 -2.81 -13.98
N ILE A 88 -10.60 -3.27 -13.49
CA ILE A 88 -9.81 -4.33 -14.13
C ILE A 88 -10.18 -5.66 -13.48
N SER A 89 -10.37 -6.69 -14.29
CA SER A 89 -10.62 -8.05 -13.78
C SER A 89 -9.45 -8.54 -12.94
N ILE A 90 -9.73 -9.04 -11.73
CA ILE A 90 -8.71 -9.65 -10.86
C ILE A 90 -8.10 -10.88 -11.52
N THR A 91 -8.90 -11.71 -12.19
CA THR A 91 -8.40 -12.86 -12.96
C THR A 91 -7.38 -12.42 -14.00
N HIS A 92 -7.64 -11.32 -14.70
CA HIS A 92 -6.70 -10.79 -15.69
C HIS A 92 -5.42 -10.25 -15.04
N LEU A 93 -5.52 -9.60 -13.87
CA LEU A 93 -4.33 -9.14 -13.14
C LEU A 93 -3.46 -10.30 -12.63
N ALA A 94 -4.08 -11.42 -12.25
CA ALA A 94 -3.40 -12.61 -11.75
C ALA A 94 -2.66 -13.41 -12.83
N GLU A 95 -2.96 -13.23 -14.13
CA GLU A 95 -2.33 -13.99 -15.23
C GLU A 95 -0.81 -13.86 -15.32
N VAL A 96 -0.22 -12.81 -14.74
CA VAL A 96 1.23 -12.56 -14.76
C VAL A 96 1.95 -13.03 -13.51
N LEU A 97 1.20 -13.52 -12.51
CA LEU A 97 1.70 -13.99 -11.23
C LEU A 97 2.06 -15.47 -11.32
N GLU A 98 3.08 -15.87 -10.56
CA GLU A 98 3.46 -17.27 -10.40
C GLU A 98 2.58 -17.99 -9.37
N ARG A 99 2.02 -17.25 -8.41
CA ARG A 99 1.15 -17.71 -7.32
C ARG A 99 -0.21 -16.98 -7.33
N PRO A 100 -1.12 -17.34 -8.25
CA PRO A 100 -2.41 -16.65 -8.42
C PRO A 100 -3.52 -17.06 -7.43
N GLU A 101 -3.29 -18.08 -6.58
CA GLU A 101 -4.23 -18.57 -5.55
C GLU A 101 -4.62 -17.55 -4.47
#